data_AF-A0A8H7H7F9-F1
#
_entry.id   AF-A0A8H7H7F9-F1
#
_cell.length_a   1.000
_cell.length_b   1.000
_cell.length_c   1.000
_cell.angle_alpha   90.00
_cell.angle_beta   90.00
_cell.angle_gamma   90.00
#
_symmetry.space_group_name_H-M   'P 1'
#
loop_
_entity.id
_entity.type
_entity.pdbx_description
1 polymer ?
#
loop_
_entity_poly.entity_id
_entity_poly.type
_entity_poly.pdbx_seq_one_letter_code
_entity_poly.pdbx_strand_id
1 'polypeptide(L)'
;MLRRLFGRGLATAAGKPYPFSSQVSVPTPPPLPPTKDRMLVGKGLMAHLHKTLPSEPAQNLMNTLFSKTHKDRVLPGSVLSLSLAHAPNNFSGVLIAVRRKGPDTSFTLRNVVQRTGVEMRFSVGSPAIKEVKVIQRAGTGGGKSGRRMRRAKLYYLRDQPAKMNAISAGVKRATAK
;
A
#
# COMPACT_ATOMS: atom_id res chain seq x y z
N MET A 1 -48.12 -44.38 -16.93
CA MET A 1 -47.60 -43.34 -17.86
C MET A 1 -46.23 -42.88 -17.39
N LEU A 2 -45.15 -43.44 -17.94
CA LEU A 2 -43.77 -43.17 -17.52
C LEU A 2 -43.16 -42.08 -18.42
N ARG A 3 -42.90 -40.88 -17.88
CA ARG A 3 -42.20 -39.79 -18.60
C ARG A 3 -40.72 -40.16 -18.75
N ARG A 4 -40.28 -40.44 -19.99
CA ARG A 4 -38.85 -40.54 -20.32
C ARG A 4 -38.19 -39.17 -20.21
N LEU A 5 -37.29 -39.03 -19.24
CA LEU A 5 -36.32 -37.94 -19.16
C LEU A 5 -35.28 -38.15 -20.27
N PHE A 6 -35.39 -37.42 -21.37
CA PHE A 6 -34.33 -37.35 -22.37
C PHE A 6 -33.18 -36.50 -21.79
N GLY A 7 -32.13 -37.18 -21.30
CA GLY A 7 -30.84 -36.55 -21.05
C GLY A 7 -30.26 -36.06 -22.37
N ARG A 8 -30.16 -34.74 -22.53
CA ARG A 8 -29.41 -34.12 -23.63
C ARG A 8 -27.93 -34.41 -23.39
N GLY A 9 -27.40 -35.45 -24.05
CA GLY A 9 -25.97 -35.68 -24.11
C GLY A 9 -25.29 -34.46 -24.72
N LEU A 10 -24.33 -33.88 -24.01
CA LEU A 10 -23.44 -32.86 -24.53
C LEU A 10 -22.68 -33.45 -25.73
N ALA A 11 -23.07 -33.06 -26.94
CA ALA A 11 -22.30 -33.37 -28.12
C ALA A 11 -20.92 -32.71 -27.98
N THR A 12 -19.89 -33.53 -27.79
CA THR A 12 -18.50 -33.12 -27.95
C THR A 12 -18.36 -32.52 -29.34
N ALA A 13 -17.95 -31.25 -29.42
CA ALA A 13 -17.79 -30.54 -30.67
C ALA A 13 -16.79 -31.30 -31.56
N ALA A 14 -17.28 -31.98 -32.59
CA ALA A 14 -16.44 -32.63 -33.59
C ALA A 14 -15.55 -31.55 -34.24
N GLY A 15 -14.23 -31.74 -34.18
CA GLY A 15 -13.27 -30.84 -34.84
C GLY A 15 -13.56 -30.75 -36.33
N LYS A 16 -13.31 -29.57 -36.93
CA LYS A 16 -13.47 -29.40 -38.38
C LYS A 16 -12.57 -30.40 -39.13
N PRO A 17 -13.08 -31.13 -40.15
CA PRO A 17 -12.29 -32.08 -40.92
C PRO A 17 -11.17 -31.34 -41.69
N TYR A 18 -10.00 -31.97 -41.80
CA TYR A 18 -8.84 -31.37 -42.47
C TYR A 18 -9.11 -31.26 -43.98
N PRO A 19 -8.96 -30.06 -44.60
CA PRO A 19 -9.47 -29.81 -45.95
C PRO A 19 -8.71 -30.52 -47.07
N PHE A 20 -7.49 -31.00 -46.80
CA PHE A 20 -6.61 -31.59 -47.83
C PHE A 20 -6.45 -33.11 -47.71
N SER A 21 -6.99 -33.74 -46.65
CA SER A 21 -6.94 -35.20 -46.50
C SER A 21 -8.04 -35.69 -45.56
N SER A 22 -8.85 -36.63 -46.06
CA SER A 22 -9.96 -37.26 -45.34
C SER A 22 -9.51 -38.29 -44.30
N GLN A 23 -8.25 -38.74 -44.37
CA GLN A 23 -7.70 -39.74 -43.46
C GLN A 23 -7.05 -39.13 -42.22
N VAL A 24 -6.86 -37.80 -42.20
CA VAL A 24 -6.19 -37.10 -41.11
C VAL A 24 -7.21 -36.61 -40.09
N SER A 25 -7.26 -37.27 -38.93
CA SER A 25 -7.98 -36.77 -37.76
C SER A 25 -7.08 -35.77 -37.02
N VAL A 26 -7.52 -34.52 -36.92
CA VAL A 26 -6.84 -33.54 -36.07
C VAL A 26 -7.26 -33.83 -34.63
N PRO A 27 -6.35 -34.22 -33.72
CA PRO A 27 -6.72 -34.40 -32.33
C PRO A 27 -7.21 -33.06 -31.80
N THR A 28 -8.41 -33.05 -31.20
CA THR A 28 -8.90 -31.85 -30.53
C THR A 28 -7.87 -31.47 -29.47
N PRO A 29 -7.40 -30.21 -29.43
CA PRO A 29 -6.43 -29.80 -28.43
C PRO A 29 -6.98 -30.18 -27.05
N PRO A 30 -6.14 -30.74 -26.15
CA PRO A 30 -6.61 -31.08 -24.83
C PRO A 30 -7.28 -29.83 -24.23
N PRO A 31 -8.44 -29.98 -23.56
CA PRO A 31 -9.05 -28.85 -22.90
C PRO A 31 -7.98 -28.23 -22.01
N LEU A 32 -7.72 -26.93 -22.20
CA LEU A 32 -6.82 -26.20 -21.31
C LEU A 32 -7.24 -26.55 -19.88
N PRO A 33 -6.30 -26.87 -18.98
CA PRO A 33 -6.67 -27.13 -17.60
C PRO A 33 -7.54 -25.95 -17.15
N PRO A 34 -8.65 -26.20 -16.41
CA PRO A 34 -9.41 -25.10 -15.82
C PRO A 34 -8.37 -24.21 -15.15
N THR A 35 -8.26 -22.97 -15.62
CA THR A 35 -7.27 -22.02 -15.10
C THR A 35 -7.53 -21.99 -13.61
N LYS A 36 -6.62 -22.61 -12.82
CA LYS A 36 -6.83 -22.94 -11.39
C LYS A 36 -7.75 -21.91 -10.77
N ASP A 37 -8.96 -22.36 -10.45
CA ASP A 37 -10.12 -21.56 -10.09
C ASP A 37 -9.73 -20.22 -9.49
N ARG A 38 -10.02 -19.12 -10.21
CA ARG A 38 -10.12 -17.75 -9.68
C ARG A 38 -9.30 -17.51 -8.40
N MET A 39 -7.96 -17.37 -8.44
CA MET A 39 -7.10 -16.99 -7.28
C MET A 39 -7.90 -16.43 -6.09
N LEU A 40 -8.17 -17.29 -5.10
CA LEU A 40 -9.39 -17.49 -4.28
C LEU A 40 -10.05 -16.30 -3.52
N VAL A 41 -9.90 -15.04 -3.92
CA VAL A 41 -10.71 -13.92 -3.40
C VAL A 41 -11.05 -12.92 -4.52
N GLY A 42 -12.04 -13.25 -5.35
CA GLY A 42 -13.02 -12.35 -5.99
C GLY A 42 -12.59 -11.07 -6.75
N LYS A 43 -11.30 -10.73 -6.88
CA LYS A 43 -10.84 -9.43 -7.41
C LYS A 43 -9.59 -9.50 -8.31
N GLY A 44 -9.34 -10.65 -8.95
CA GLY A 44 -8.25 -10.83 -9.92
C GLY A 44 -6.85 -10.98 -9.32
N LEU A 45 -5.87 -11.34 -10.16
CA LEU A 45 -4.49 -11.65 -9.77
C LEU A 45 -3.85 -10.51 -8.96
N MET A 46 -3.97 -9.29 -9.46
CA MET A 46 -3.24 -8.17 -8.89
C MET A 46 -3.81 -7.71 -7.54
N ALA A 47 -5.11 -7.86 -7.30
CA ALA A 47 -5.69 -7.59 -5.99
C ALA A 47 -5.29 -8.64 -4.95
N HIS A 48 -5.10 -9.90 -5.37
CA HIS A 48 -4.53 -10.93 -4.52
C HIS A 48 -3.07 -10.61 -4.19
N LEU A 49 -2.25 -10.28 -5.19
CA LEU A 49 -0.85 -9.89 -4.97
C LEU A 49 -0.70 -8.67 -4.06
N HIS A 50 -1.57 -7.67 -4.19
CA HIS A 50 -1.54 -6.50 -3.29
C HIS A 50 -1.77 -6.86 -1.81
N LYS A 51 -2.45 -7.98 -1.54
CA LYS A 51 -2.68 -8.48 -0.17
C LYS A 51 -1.55 -9.39 0.28
N THR A 52 -1.05 -10.27 -0.59
CA THR A 52 -0.10 -11.33 -0.20
C THR A 52 1.37 -10.96 -0.33
N LEU A 53 1.72 -10.05 -1.24
CA LEU A 53 3.11 -9.65 -1.47
C LEU A 53 3.75 -8.88 -0.28
N PRO A 54 3.08 -7.91 0.37
CA PRO A 54 3.67 -7.23 1.51
C PRO A 54 3.74 -8.16 2.73
N SER A 55 4.78 -8.00 3.56
CA SER A 55 4.88 -8.74 4.82
C SER A 55 3.73 -8.37 5.77
N GLU A 56 3.32 -9.30 6.63
CA GLU A 56 2.26 -9.10 7.63
C GLU A 56 2.38 -7.79 8.45
N PRO A 57 3.55 -7.42 9.03
CA PRO A 57 3.67 -6.14 9.73
C PRO A 57 3.46 -4.93 8.81
N ALA A 58 3.95 -4.99 7.57
CA ALA A 58 3.77 -3.92 6.60
C ALA A 58 2.30 -3.80 6.15
N GLN A 59 1.61 -4.93 5.97
CA GLN A 59 0.17 -4.97 5.66
C GLN A 59 -0.63 -4.25 6.75
N ASN A 60 -0.34 -4.53 8.03
CA ASN A 60 -1.00 -3.87 9.15
C ASN A 60 -0.79 -2.35 9.10
N LEU A 61 0.43 -1.88 8.84
CA LEU A 61 0.72 -0.45 8.68
C LEU A 61 -0.02 0.17 7.50
N MET A 62 -0.09 -0.53 6.36
CA MET A 62 -0.82 -0.07 5.17
C MET A 62 -2.32 0.04 5.41
N ASN A 63 -2.91 -0.92 6.13
CA ASN A 63 -4.35 -0.98 6.41
C ASN A 63 -4.78 -0.01 7.51
N THR A 64 -3.89 0.33 8.44
CA THR A 64 -4.17 1.21 9.58
C THR A 64 -3.64 2.64 9.34
N LEU A 65 -2.35 2.86 9.54
CA LEU A 65 -1.69 4.18 9.50
C LEU A 65 -1.70 4.79 8.11
N PHE A 66 -1.47 3.99 7.07
CA PHE A 66 -1.37 4.48 5.70
C PHE A 66 -2.62 4.17 4.87
N SER A 67 -3.76 3.86 5.48
CA SER A 67 -5.05 3.68 4.77
C SER A 67 -5.77 5.02 4.55
N LYS A 68 -6.63 5.10 3.53
CA LYS A 68 -7.41 6.33 3.25
C LYS A 68 -8.62 6.42 4.18
N THR A 69 -9.16 5.26 4.54
CA THR A 69 -10.46 5.10 5.20
C THR A 69 -10.32 4.90 6.71
N HIS A 70 -9.16 4.41 7.18
CA HIS A 70 -8.95 4.12 8.59
C HIS A 70 -9.00 5.38 9.47
N LYS A 71 -9.53 5.23 10.69
CA LYS A 71 -9.67 6.31 11.67
C LYS A 71 -8.30 6.83 12.11
N ASP A 72 -7.39 5.92 12.44
CA ASP A 72 -6.04 6.24 12.93
C ASP A 72 -5.02 6.54 11.82
N ARG A 73 -5.47 6.81 10.60
CA ARG A 73 -4.58 7.15 9.50
C ARG A 73 -3.70 8.36 9.82
N VAL A 74 -2.48 8.35 9.32
CA VAL A 74 -1.55 9.46 9.48
C VAL A 74 -1.82 10.50 8.40
N LEU A 75 -1.97 11.75 8.84
CA LEU A 75 -2.12 12.89 7.96
C LEU A 75 -0.77 13.59 7.75
N PRO A 76 -0.55 14.22 6.57
CA PRO A 76 0.56 15.13 6.38
C PRO A 76 0.57 16.21 7.46
N GLY A 77 1.75 16.49 8.02
CA GLY A 77 1.96 17.37 9.17
C GLY A 77 2.08 16.63 10.50
N SER A 78 1.81 15.31 10.55
CA SER A 78 2.14 14.48 11.71
C SER A 78 3.66 14.30 11.83
N VAL A 79 4.15 14.09 13.05
CA VAL A 79 5.57 13.77 13.32
C VAL A 79 5.69 12.27 13.57
N LEU A 80 6.55 11.62 12.77
CA LEU A 80 6.80 10.19 12.85
C LEU A 80 8.23 9.93 13.32
N SER A 81 8.41 8.87 14.08
CA SER A 81 9.70 8.25 14.39
C SER A 81 9.76 6.89 13.74
N LEU A 82 10.82 6.64 12.99
CA LEU A 82 11.11 5.38 12.33
C LEU A 82 12.27 4.69 13.02
N SER A 83 12.11 3.40 13.27
CA SER A 83 13.20 2.48 13.60
C SER A 83 13.54 1.66 12.35
N LEU A 84 14.81 1.67 11.94
CA LEU A 84 15.30 1.07 10.71
C LEU A 84 16.29 -0.07 11.02
N ALA A 85 16.44 -0.99 10.08
CA ALA A 85 17.42 -2.07 10.17
C ALA A 85 18.85 -1.64 9.84
N HIS A 86 18.99 -0.65 8.96
CA HIS A 86 20.28 -0.13 8.49
C HIS A 86 20.42 1.34 8.88
N ALA A 87 21.65 1.85 8.84
CA ALA A 87 21.90 3.27 9.05
C ALA A 87 21.11 4.14 8.05
N PRO A 88 20.45 5.22 8.50
CA PRO A 88 20.35 5.70 9.88
C PRO A 88 19.39 4.84 10.72
N ASN A 89 19.87 4.23 11.81
CA ASN A 89 19.09 3.28 12.62
C ASN A 89 17.76 3.87 13.13
N ASN A 90 17.71 5.18 13.34
CA ASN A 90 16.49 5.90 13.69
C ASN A 90 16.36 7.18 12.85
N PHE A 91 15.13 7.49 12.43
CA PHE A 91 14.83 8.73 11.74
C PHE A 91 13.51 9.32 12.23
N SER A 92 13.55 10.55 12.73
CA SER A 92 12.35 11.29 13.12
C SER A 92 12.16 12.52 12.25
N GLY A 93 10.91 12.84 11.91
CA GLY A 93 10.62 13.98 11.06
C GLY A 93 9.14 14.22 10.83
N VAL A 94 8.84 15.38 10.25
CA VAL A 94 7.49 15.77 9.85
C VAL A 94 7.14 15.06 8.56
N LEU A 95 5.97 14.42 8.53
CA LEU A 95 5.42 13.80 7.33
C LEU A 95 4.92 14.87 6.36
N ILE A 96 5.58 14.98 5.21
CA ILE A 96 5.24 15.98 4.20
C ILE A 96 4.29 15.43 3.15
N ALA A 97 4.49 14.18 2.73
CA ALA A 97 3.72 13.58 1.66
C ALA A 97 3.59 12.07 1.87
N VAL A 98 2.43 11.54 1.47
CA VAL A 98 2.18 10.10 1.33
C VAL A 98 1.80 9.83 -0.12
N ARG A 99 2.53 8.94 -0.78
CA ARG A 99 2.26 8.45 -2.14
C ARG A 99 1.73 7.02 -2.04
N ARG A 100 0.47 6.82 -2.39
CA ARG A 100 -0.23 5.54 -2.26
C ARG A 100 -0.24 4.82 -3.61
N LYS A 101 0.42 3.67 -3.71
CA LYS A 101 0.58 2.87 -4.94
C LYS A 101 0.45 1.37 -4.66
N GLY A 102 -0.48 0.97 -3.79
CA GLY A 102 -0.60 -0.42 -3.35
C GLY A 102 0.62 -0.83 -2.50
N PRO A 103 1.35 -1.89 -2.87
CA PRO A 103 2.53 -2.34 -2.12
C PRO A 103 3.67 -1.30 -2.11
N ASP A 104 3.79 -0.50 -3.18
CA ASP A 104 4.80 0.58 -3.29
C ASP A 104 4.37 1.90 -2.62
N THR A 105 3.48 1.81 -1.64
CA THR A 105 3.08 2.98 -0.86
C THR A 105 4.29 3.51 -0.10
N SER A 106 4.61 4.78 -0.34
CA SER A 106 5.78 5.45 0.21
C SER A 106 5.39 6.76 0.86
N PHE A 107 6.20 7.21 1.81
CA PHE A 107 6.00 8.45 2.52
C PHE A 107 7.32 9.19 2.67
N THR A 108 7.24 10.51 2.74
CA THR A 108 8.41 11.40 2.80
C THR A 108 8.40 12.14 4.11
N LEU A 109 9.47 11.96 4.87
CA LEU A 109 9.72 12.65 6.12
C LEU A 109 10.77 13.73 5.89
N ARG A 110 10.58 14.90 6.49
CA ARG A 110 11.55 15.99 6.52
C ARG A 110 11.93 16.33 7.96
N ASN A 111 13.20 16.57 8.18
CA ASN A 111 13.73 17.08 9.42
C ASN A 111 14.78 18.17 9.12
N VAL A 112 15.01 19.08 10.06
CA VAL A 112 16.17 19.99 10.01
C VAL A 112 17.08 19.63 11.15
N VAL A 113 18.26 19.11 10.81
CA VAL A 113 19.29 18.67 11.74
C VAL A 113 20.48 19.60 11.56
N GLN A 114 20.95 20.24 12.64
CA GLN A 114 22.12 21.13 12.61
C GLN A 114 22.09 22.17 11.48
N ARG A 115 20.94 22.82 11.26
CA ARG A 115 20.69 23.82 10.19
C ARG A 115 20.64 23.25 8.77
N THR A 116 20.83 21.94 8.58
CA THR A 116 20.70 21.25 7.29
C THR A 116 19.33 20.57 7.18
N GLY A 117 18.62 20.82 6.08
CA GLY A 117 17.34 20.16 5.80
C GLY A 117 17.55 18.77 5.21
N VAL A 118 17.16 17.73 5.95
CA VAL A 118 17.25 16.33 5.52
C VAL A 118 15.86 15.83 5.16
N GLU A 119 15.72 15.30 3.95
CA GLU A 119 14.50 14.63 3.49
C GLU A 119 14.79 13.17 3.17
N MET A 120 14.00 12.27 3.73
CA MET A 120 14.10 10.84 3.48
C MET A 120 12.75 10.28 3.05
N ARG A 121 12.79 9.41 2.04
CA ARG A 121 11.61 8.73 1.52
C ARG A 121 11.70 7.25 1.85
N PHE A 122 10.62 6.73 2.43
CA PHE A 122 10.53 5.34 2.85
C PHE A 122 9.32 4.67 2.21
N SER A 123 9.47 3.39 1.87
CA SER A 123 8.37 2.54 1.39
C SER A 123 7.82 1.74 2.56
N VAL A 124 6.51 1.82 2.81
CA VAL A 124 5.84 1.13 3.94
C VAL A 124 6.04 -0.39 3.88
N GLY A 125 6.09 -0.94 2.67
CA GLY A 125 6.32 -2.37 2.41
C GLY A 125 7.77 -2.83 2.54
N SER A 126 8.71 -1.95 2.90
CA SER A 126 10.13 -2.31 2.94
C SER A 126 10.48 -3.08 4.22
N PRO A 127 11.21 -4.21 4.13
CA PRO A 127 11.70 -4.94 5.30
C PRO A 127 12.73 -4.16 6.12
N ALA A 128 13.28 -3.07 5.57
CA ALA A 128 14.20 -2.21 6.30
C ALA A 128 13.51 -1.41 7.43
N ILE A 129 12.19 -1.26 7.40
CA ILE A 129 11.42 -0.56 8.44
C ILE A 129 11.03 -1.56 9.52
N LYS A 130 11.57 -1.38 10.72
CA LYS A 130 11.22 -2.19 11.90
C LYS A 130 9.95 -1.69 12.55
N GLU A 131 9.87 -0.37 12.78
CA GLU A 131 8.74 0.23 13.50
C GLU A 131 8.44 1.65 12.98
N VAL A 132 7.15 1.99 12.92
CA VAL A 132 6.66 3.34 12.63
C VAL A 132 5.86 3.85 13.82
N LYS A 133 6.47 4.72 14.63
CA LYS A 133 5.82 5.32 15.79
C LYS A 133 5.30 6.72 15.46
N VAL A 134 4.01 6.94 15.70
CA VAL A 134 3.40 8.27 15.56
C VAL A 134 3.62 9.05 16.86
N ILE A 135 4.54 10.01 16.85
CA ILE A 135 4.82 10.82 18.04
C ILE A 135 3.75 11.89 18.21
N GLN A 136 3.41 12.57 17.11
CA GLN A 136 2.44 13.66 17.12
C GLN A 136 1.54 13.57 15.90
N ARG A 137 0.23 13.63 16.12
CA ARG A 137 -0.76 13.65 15.04
C ARG A 137 -1.04 15.09 14.60
N ALA A 138 -1.18 15.28 13.29
CA ALA A 138 -1.65 16.54 12.74
C ALA A 138 -3.10 16.81 13.19
N GLY A 139 -3.40 18.03 13.64
CA GLY A 139 -4.75 18.40 14.08
C GLY A 139 -5.00 18.27 15.59
N THR A 140 -4.13 17.58 16.34
CA THR A 140 -4.38 17.24 17.76
C THR A 140 -3.74 18.23 18.75
N GLY A 141 -2.80 19.06 18.31
CA GLY A 141 -2.17 20.06 19.19
C GLY A 141 -2.98 21.36 19.30
N GLY A 142 -2.84 22.07 20.41
CA GLY A 142 -3.33 23.45 20.55
C GLY A 142 -2.55 24.44 19.67
N GLY A 143 -3.21 25.51 19.23
CA GLY A 143 -2.57 26.65 18.55
C GLY A 143 -2.09 26.40 17.11
N LYS A 144 -1.11 27.18 16.66
CA LYS A 144 -0.58 27.14 15.27
C LYS A 144 0.18 25.85 14.95
N SER A 145 0.80 25.21 15.94
CA SER A 145 1.59 23.97 15.80
C SER A 145 0.73 22.72 15.61
N GLY A 146 -0.51 22.74 16.10
CA GLY A 146 -1.41 21.59 16.03
C GLY A 146 -2.55 21.73 15.04
N ARG A 147 -2.67 22.85 14.32
CA ARG A 147 -3.69 23.02 13.29
C ARG A 147 -3.58 21.91 12.24
N ARG A 148 -4.72 21.39 11.78
CA ARG A 148 -4.72 20.47 10.64
C ARG A 148 -4.35 21.21 9.36
N MET A 149 -3.34 20.72 8.65
CA MET A 149 -2.95 21.29 7.36
C MET A 149 -4.00 20.97 6.30
N ARG A 150 -4.33 21.96 5.46
CA ARG A 150 -5.36 21.83 4.42
C ARG A 150 -4.84 21.14 3.15
N ARG A 151 -3.53 21.21 2.88
CA ARG A 151 -2.92 20.61 1.69
C ARG A 151 -2.61 19.12 1.92
N ALA A 152 -2.81 18.30 0.90
CA ALA A 152 -2.49 16.87 0.94
C ALA A 152 -0.97 16.56 0.88
N LYS A 153 -0.17 17.53 0.40
CA LYS A 153 1.29 17.45 0.40
C LYS A 153 1.85 18.80 0.84
N LEU A 154 2.80 18.78 1.77
CA LEU A 154 3.30 19.98 2.45
C LEU A 154 4.67 20.41 1.90
N TYR A 155 4.89 20.32 0.59
CA TYR A 155 6.19 20.65 -0.01
C TYR A 155 6.64 22.09 0.25
N TYR A 156 5.69 23.00 0.51
CA TYR A 156 5.98 24.38 0.91
C TYR A 156 6.74 24.50 2.24
N LEU A 157 6.81 23.43 3.06
CA LEU A 157 7.62 23.41 4.28
C LEU A 157 9.13 23.37 3.99
N ARG A 158 9.53 23.17 2.73
CA ARG A 158 10.92 23.33 2.27
C ARG A 158 11.39 24.77 2.41
N ASP A 159 10.55 25.69 1.95
CA ASP A 159 10.84 27.13 1.93
C ASP A 159 10.46 27.81 3.27
N GLN A 160 9.69 27.11 4.12
CA GLN A 160 9.18 27.63 5.39
C GLN A 160 9.67 26.80 6.59
N PRO A 161 10.98 26.78 6.89
CA PRO A 161 11.54 25.96 7.97
C PRO A 161 11.01 26.35 9.35
N ALA A 162 10.68 27.63 9.59
CA ALA A 162 10.11 28.09 10.85
C ALA A 162 8.77 27.41 11.18
N LYS A 163 7.89 27.24 10.18
CA LYS A 163 6.59 26.56 10.37
C LYS A 163 6.78 25.07 10.64
N MET A 164 7.72 24.43 9.96
CA MET A 164 8.05 23.04 10.18
C MET A 164 8.66 22.81 11.58
N ASN A 165 9.57 23.69 12.02
CA ASN A 165 10.14 23.63 13.37
C ASN A 165 9.06 23.82 14.45
N ALA A 166 8.05 24.65 14.20
CA ALA A 166 6.92 24.79 15.12
C ALA A 166 6.10 23.49 15.26
N ILE A 167 6.00 22.69 14.19
CA ILE A 167 5.33 21.38 14.22
C ILE A 167 6.18 20.37 15.00
N SER A 168 7.48 20.27 14.71
CA SER A 168 8.38 19.33 15.40
C SER A 168 8.65 19.70 16.86
N ALA A 169 8.54 20.98 17.23
CA ALA A 169 8.70 21.44 18.62
C ALA A 169 7.65 20.87 19.58
N GLY A 170 6.52 20.37 19.09
CA GLY A 170 5.54 19.66 19.93
C GLY A 170 6.12 18.35 20.52
N VAL A 171 7.04 17.70 19.81
CA VAL A 171 7.70 16.46 20.24
C VAL A 171 8.62 16.69 21.44
N LYS A 172 9.45 17.74 21.41
CA LYS A 172 10.41 18.03 22.50
C LYS A 172 9.74 18.26 23.85
N ARG A 173 8.48 18.73 23.84
CA ARG A 173 7.70 18.99 25.06
C ARG A 173 7.16 17.72 25.70
N ALA A 174 6.85 16.68 24.91
CA ALA A 174 6.27 15.44 25.41
C ALA A 174 7.29 14.53 26.12
N THR A 175 8.59 14.71 25.87
CA THR A 175 9.69 13.95 26.48
C THR A 175 10.38 14.66 27.64
N ALA A 176 10.07 15.95 27.87
CA ALA A 176 10.71 16.79 28.90
C ALA A 176 9.85 16.94 30.17
N LYS A 177 8.81 16.11 30.31
CA LYS A 177 7.97 15.99 31.51
C LYS A 177 7.95 14.52 31.90
#